data_AF-A0A803ME02-F1
#
_entry.id   AF-A0A803ME02-F1
#
_cell.length_a   1.000
_cell.length_b   1.000
_cell.length_c   1.000
_cell.angle_alpha   90.00
_cell.angle_beta   90.00
_cell.angle_gamma   90.00
#
_symmetry.space_group_name_H-M   'P 1'
#
loop_
_entity.id
_entity.type
_entity.pdbx_description
1 polymer ?
#
loop_
_entity_poly.entity_id
_entity_poly.type
_entity_poly.pdbx_seq_one_letter_code
_entity_poly.pdbx_strand_id
1 'polypeptide(L)'
;MNTNLILPLKYPAAISTTSIVEEKFCAYYESWLKQLEIHLQQLVLGRHPNYDVVVATLITHHKEFYAAKWAAARDDVLSFFSPQWASPLEAAFTWVTGWKPSTAFRLVESLRKTRAPLTSLSLLTDEQASSVAALGTRIKHEEQKVEMDLERLQMAICDLKMVGLAKMSSRKDFNESSRVEDMVSVAMKGLMDGMEKVLKMADYVRLKTLKGILDVLTPRQRVDFLAVFAMLQIQIRKWGKQKAANDTANNKTTNDTTSNDTPTATPTTANNNGDTTNTIDNIENVNLIALV
;
A
#
# COMPACT_ATOMS: atom_id res chain seq x y z
N MET A 1 -2.20 9.69 52.30
CA MET A 1 -3.22 9.82 51.24
C MET A 1 -2.67 9.11 50.01
N ASN A 2 -3.34 8.02 49.61
CA ASN A 2 -2.87 7.03 48.64
C ASN A 2 -2.89 7.58 47.21
N THR A 3 -1.72 7.65 46.58
CA THR A 3 -1.54 7.76 45.12
C THR A 3 -1.13 6.40 44.59
N ASN A 4 -2.10 5.51 44.37
CA ASN A 4 -1.91 4.26 43.66
C ASN A 4 -3.27 3.80 43.16
N LEU A 5 -3.48 3.81 41.83
CA LEU A 5 -4.34 2.89 41.06
C LEU A 5 -4.61 3.47 39.66
N ILE A 6 -3.57 3.55 38.84
CA ILE A 6 -3.75 3.27 37.41
C ILE A 6 -3.10 1.92 37.21
N LEU A 7 -3.91 0.86 37.27
CA LEU A 7 -3.46 -0.46 36.85
C LEU A 7 -3.11 -0.37 35.37
N PRO A 8 -1.96 -0.90 34.93
CA PRO A 8 -1.74 -1.10 33.50
C PRO A 8 -2.82 -2.06 33.02
N LEU A 9 -3.62 -1.63 32.04
CA LEU A 9 -4.47 -2.54 31.26
C LEU A 9 -3.54 -3.59 30.65
N LYS A 10 -3.44 -4.73 31.32
CA LYS A 10 -2.66 -5.88 30.88
C LYS A 10 -3.48 -6.52 29.77
N TYR A 11 -3.33 -6.00 28.55
CA TYR A 11 -3.85 -6.68 27.37
C TYR A 11 -3.22 -8.08 27.32
N PRO A 12 -4.00 -9.15 27.12
CA PRO A 12 -3.41 -10.44 26.81
C PRO A 12 -2.50 -10.24 25.60
N ALA A 13 -1.29 -10.82 25.64
CA ALA A 13 -0.41 -10.83 24.48
C ALA A 13 -1.22 -11.35 23.29
N ALA A 14 -1.35 -10.52 22.24
CA ALA A 14 -2.05 -10.91 21.04
C ALA A 14 -1.38 -12.18 20.54
N ILE A 15 -2.07 -13.32 20.62
CA ILE A 15 -1.67 -14.50 19.89
C ILE A 15 -1.81 -14.08 18.44
N SER A 16 -0.68 -13.83 17.77
CA SER A 16 -0.64 -13.54 16.34
C SER A 16 -0.98 -14.86 15.63
N THR A 17 -2.26 -15.22 15.61
CA THR A 17 -2.77 -16.17 14.63
C THR A 17 -2.78 -15.43 13.31
N THR A 18 -1.71 -15.60 12.54
CA THR A 18 -1.61 -15.13 11.16
C THR A 18 -2.85 -15.56 10.40
N SER A 19 -3.51 -14.61 9.72
CA SER A 19 -4.73 -14.88 8.95
C SER A 19 -4.42 -15.91 7.86
N ILE A 20 -5.32 -16.88 7.62
CA ILE A 20 -5.16 -17.86 6.54
C ILE A 20 -5.10 -17.14 5.18
N VAL A 21 -5.81 -16.01 5.03
CA VAL A 21 -5.76 -15.17 3.84
C VAL A 21 -4.37 -14.56 3.68
N GLU A 22 -3.80 -14.05 4.77
CA GLU A 22 -2.46 -13.48 4.80
C GLU A 22 -1.37 -14.49 4.43
N GLU A 23 -1.39 -15.70 4.98
CA GLU A 23 -0.42 -16.74 4.65
C GLU A 23 -0.49 -17.13 3.17
N LYS A 24 -1.70 -17.36 2.65
CA LYS A 24 -1.92 -17.69 1.24
C LYS A 24 -1.49 -16.56 0.32
N PHE A 25 -1.82 -15.32 0.66
CA PHE A 25 -1.46 -14.17 -0.16
C PHE A 25 0.05 -13.87 -0.10
N CYS A 26 0.70 -14.10 1.03
CA CYS A 26 2.16 -14.02 1.16
C CYS A 26 2.85 -14.98 0.18
N ALA A 27 2.42 -16.25 0.16
CA ALA A 27 2.96 -17.24 -0.78
C ALA A 27 2.69 -16.86 -2.24
N TYR A 28 1.49 -16.37 -2.53
CA TYR A 28 1.13 -15.86 -3.86
C TYR A 28 2.01 -14.69 -4.29
N TYR A 29 2.21 -13.69 -3.41
CA TYR A 29 3.00 -12.50 -3.70
C TYR A 29 4.47 -12.83 -3.97
N GLU A 30 5.07 -13.73 -3.19
CA GLU A 30 6.44 -14.20 -3.44
C GLU A 30 6.55 -14.94 -4.79
N SER A 31 5.55 -15.75 -5.16
CA SER A 31 5.52 -16.40 -6.47
C SER A 31 5.37 -15.38 -7.61
N TRP A 32 4.46 -14.42 -7.45
CA TRP A 32 4.22 -13.36 -8.41
C TRP A 32 5.47 -12.50 -8.65
N LEU A 33 6.21 -12.16 -7.59
CA LEU A 33 7.47 -11.43 -7.69
C LEU A 33 8.57 -12.22 -8.39
N LYS A 34 8.69 -13.53 -8.10
CA LYS A 34 9.65 -14.40 -8.80
C LYS A 34 9.36 -14.47 -10.30
N GLN A 35 8.09 -14.57 -10.68
CA GLN A 35 7.67 -14.52 -12.08
C GLN A 35 7.99 -13.16 -12.73
N LEU A 36 7.76 -12.06 -12.01
CA LEU A 36 8.15 -10.73 -12.48
C LEU A 36 9.67 -10.61 -12.72
N GLU A 37 10.49 -11.19 -11.83
CA GLU A 37 11.95 -11.24 -12.01
C GLU A 37 12.35 -12.07 -13.23
N ILE A 38 11.67 -13.19 -13.49
CA ILE A 38 11.89 -14.00 -14.71
C ILE A 38 11.54 -13.19 -15.95
N HIS A 39 10.38 -12.52 -15.98
CA HIS A 39 10.02 -11.64 -17.10
C HIS A 39 11.07 -10.55 -17.32
N LEU A 40 11.53 -9.90 -16.25
CA LEU A 40 12.58 -8.89 -16.33
C LEU A 40 13.91 -9.44 -16.87
N GLN A 41 14.31 -10.64 -16.47
CA GLN A 41 15.52 -11.28 -17.01
C GLN A 41 15.38 -11.58 -18.51
N GLN A 42 14.21 -12.04 -18.96
CA GLN A 42 13.97 -12.29 -20.38
C GLN A 42 14.01 -11.01 -21.22
N LEU A 43 13.50 -9.90 -20.68
CA LEU A 43 13.61 -8.56 -21.26
C LEU A 43 15.06 -8.13 -21.44
N VAL A 44 15.87 -8.21 -20.38
CA VAL A 44 17.28 -7.80 -20.38
C VAL A 44 18.13 -8.65 -21.31
N LEU A 45 17.83 -9.96 -21.40
CA LEU A 45 18.54 -10.89 -22.29
C LEU A 45 18.15 -10.75 -23.78
N GLY A 46 17.25 -9.83 -24.12
CA GLY A 46 16.84 -9.58 -25.51
C GLY A 46 16.11 -10.77 -26.17
N ARG A 47 15.50 -11.66 -25.38
CA ARG A 47 14.88 -12.91 -25.88
C ARG A 47 13.52 -12.70 -26.55
N HIS A 48 13.13 -11.45 -26.81
CA HIS A 48 11.80 -11.12 -27.32
C HIS A 48 11.88 -10.40 -28.67
N PRO A 49 11.44 -11.04 -29.77
CA PRO A 49 11.41 -10.41 -31.08
C PRO A 49 10.25 -9.42 -31.26
N ASN A 50 9.26 -9.39 -30.35
CA ASN A 50 8.05 -8.57 -30.48
C ASN A 50 7.70 -7.84 -29.17
N TYR A 51 7.78 -6.50 -29.20
CA TYR A 51 7.48 -5.64 -28.06
C TYR A 51 6.01 -5.71 -27.61
N ASP A 52 5.06 -5.92 -28.53
CA ASP A 52 3.63 -5.93 -28.18
C ASP A 52 3.27 -7.18 -27.36
N VAL A 53 3.85 -8.33 -27.72
CA VAL A 53 3.67 -9.58 -26.95
C VAL A 53 4.21 -9.40 -25.53
N VAL A 54 5.39 -8.82 -25.39
CA VAL A 54 6.02 -8.54 -24.10
C VAL A 54 5.17 -7.61 -23.24
N VAL A 55 4.70 -6.50 -23.82
CA VAL A 55 3.84 -5.54 -23.12
C VAL A 55 2.56 -6.22 -22.66
N ALA A 56 1.92 -7.02 -23.52
CA ALA A 56 0.72 -7.78 -23.16
C ALA A 56 0.97 -8.78 -22.02
N THR A 57 2.10 -9.49 -22.02
CA THR A 57 2.48 -10.41 -20.93
C THR A 57 2.64 -9.66 -19.60
N LEU A 58 3.38 -8.54 -19.58
CA LEU A 58 3.61 -7.76 -18.36
C LEU A 58 2.31 -7.10 -17.85
N ILE A 59 1.46 -6.62 -18.76
CA ILE A 59 0.13 -6.12 -18.41
C ILE A 59 -0.72 -7.21 -17.77
N THR A 60 -0.76 -8.39 -18.38
CA THR A 60 -1.52 -9.54 -17.86
C THR A 60 -1.02 -9.95 -16.48
N HIS A 61 0.30 -9.98 -16.28
CA HIS A 61 0.94 -10.25 -14.99
C HIS A 61 0.46 -9.30 -13.88
N HIS A 62 0.30 -8.01 -14.19
CA HIS A 62 -0.24 -7.03 -13.23
C HIS A 62 -1.76 -7.19 -13.03
N LYS A 63 -2.53 -7.46 -14.09
CA LYS A 63 -3.98 -7.71 -14.00
C LYS A 63 -4.28 -8.88 -13.05
N GLU A 64 -3.55 -9.97 -13.20
CA GLU A 64 -3.69 -11.16 -12.36
C GLU A 64 -3.42 -10.86 -10.88
N PHE A 65 -2.39 -10.05 -10.59
CA PHE A 65 -2.09 -9.61 -9.23
C PHE A 65 -3.27 -8.85 -8.59
N TYR A 66 -3.82 -7.85 -9.27
CA TYR A 66 -4.93 -7.08 -8.72
C TYR A 66 -6.22 -7.90 -8.62
N ALA A 67 -6.47 -8.81 -9.55
CA ALA A 67 -7.60 -9.74 -9.47
C ALA A 67 -7.49 -10.66 -8.24
N ALA A 68 -6.31 -11.25 -8.02
CA ALA A 68 -6.05 -12.08 -6.84
C ALA A 68 -6.13 -11.28 -5.54
N LYS A 69 -5.56 -10.07 -5.52
CA LYS A 69 -5.61 -9.13 -4.38
C LYS A 69 -7.04 -8.79 -3.99
N TRP A 70 -7.88 -8.44 -4.95
CA TRP A 70 -9.28 -8.09 -4.67
C TRP A 70 -10.13 -9.29 -4.27
N ALA A 71 -9.83 -10.48 -4.81
CA ALA A 71 -10.48 -11.69 -4.36
C ALA A 71 -10.19 -11.97 -2.89
N ALA A 72 -8.93 -11.88 -2.47
CA ALA A 72 -8.49 -12.09 -1.09
C ALA A 72 -8.94 -10.96 -0.14
N ALA A 73 -9.00 -9.71 -0.60
CA ALA A 73 -9.44 -8.57 0.22
C ALA A 73 -10.92 -8.66 0.66
N ARG A 74 -11.75 -9.41 -0.07
CA ARG A 74 -13.14 -9.70 0.34
C ARG A 74 -13.21 -10.57 1.59
N ASP A 75 -12.23 -11.45 1.77
CA ASP A 75 -12.17 -12.37 2.90
C ASP A 75 -11.49 -11.71 4.11
N ASP A 76 -10.42 -10.94 3.87
CA ASP A 76 -9.69 -10.20 4.90
C ASP A 76 -8.97 -8.98 4.31
N VAL A 77 -9.61 -7.82 4.43
CA VAL A 77 -9.07 -6.55 3.92
C VAL A 77 -7.91 -6.02 4.76
N LEU A 78 -7.90 -6.26 6.08
CA LEU A 78 -6.93 -5.67 7.00
C LEU A 78 -5.51 -6.20 6.76
N SER A 79 -5.40 -7.46 6.34
CA SER A 79 -4.15 -8.08 5.91
C SER A 79 -3.42 -7.28 4.82
N PHE A 80 -4.11 -6.45 4.03
CA PHE A 80 -3.49 -5.64 2.98
C PHE A 80 -3.03 -4.25 3.45
N PHE A 81 -3.57 -3.76 4.57
CA PHE A 81 -3.18 -2.48 5.17
C PHE A 81 -1.99 -2.64 6.14
N SER A 82 -1.77 -3.84 6.67
CA SER A 82 -0.59 -4.18 7.48
C SER A 82 0.03 -5.53 7.05
N PRO A 83 0.51 -5.63 5.80
CA PRO A 83 0.95 -6.90 5.25
C PRO A 83 2.21 -7.43 5.94
N GLN A 84 2.13 -8.61 6.57
CA GLN A 84 3.31 -9.24 7.19
C GLN A 84 4.37 -9.69 6.16
N TRP A 85 3.99 -9.82 4.89
CA TRP A 85 4.92 -10.19 3.81
C TRP A 85 5.76 -9.02 3.28
N ALA A 86 5.45 -7.78 3.65
CA ALA A 86 6.20 -6.60 3.26
C ALA A 86 7.33 -6.32 4.26
N SER A 87 8.53 -6.02 3.76
CA SER A 87 9.61 -5.52 4.62
C SER A 87 9.24 -4.13 5.17
N PRO A 88 9.85 -3.68 6.29
CA PRO A 88 9.66 -2.32 6.79
C PRO A 88 9.97 -1.23 5.75
N LEU A 89 10.91 -1.51 4.84
CA LEU A 89 11.21 -0.60 3.73
C LEU A 89 10.05 -0.53 2.72
N GLU A 90 9.50 -1.67 2.31
CA GLU A 90 8.31 -1.71 1.45
C GLU A 90 7.11 -1.03 2.11
N ALA A 91 6.91 -1.23 3.41
CA ALA A 91 5.87 -0.56 4.19
C ALA A 91 6.06 0.97 4.19
N ALA A 92 7.30 1.47 4.33
CA ALA A 92 7.60 2.90 4.28
C ALA A 92 7.30 3.56 2.92
N PHE A 93 7.31 2.80 1.83
CA PHE A 93 6.97 3.27 0.48
C PHE A 93 5.52 2.93 0.07
N THR A 94 4.72 2.37 0.98
CA THR A 94 3.35 2.00 0.71
C THR A 94 2.41 3.20 0.87
N TRP A 95 1.55 3.40 -0.12
CA TRP A 95 0.42 4.31 -0.12
C TRP A 95 -0.87 3.49 -0.11
N VAL A 96 -1.69 3.59 0.95
CA VAL A 96 -2.89 2.76 1.15
C VAL A 96 -2.53 1.26 1.30
N THR A 97 -2.38 0.52 0.20
CA THR A 97 -2.06 -0.93 0.18
C THR A 97 -1.13 -1.32 -1.00
N GLY A 98 -0.36 -0.37 -1.51
CA GLY A 98 0.64 -0.60 -2.57
C GLY A 98 1.41 0.66 -2.95
N TRP A 99 2.07 0.68 -4.11
CA TRP A 99 2.84 1.84 -4.57
C TRP A 99 1.96 3.09 -4.82
N LYS A 100 2.53 4.29 -4.72
CA LYS A 100 1.82 5.57 -4.96
C LYS A 100 1.86 5.95 -6.45
N PRO A 101 0.72 6.10 -7.15
CA PRO A 101 0.67 6.41 -8.59
C PRO A 101 1.62 7.50 -9.10
N SER A 102 1.76 8.59 -8.37
CA SER A 102 2.65 9.73 -8.66
C SER A 102 4.13 9.36 -8.76
N THR A 103 4.56 8.23 -8.18
CA THR A 103 5.94 7.75 -8.32
C THR A 103 6.25 7.27 -9.74
N ALA A 104 5.26 6.77 -10.49
CA ALA A 104 5.45 6.36 -11.88
C ALA A 104 5.77 7.56 -12.78
N PHE A 105 5.11 8.71 -12.56
CA PHE A 105 5.41 9.95 -13.29
C PHE A 105 6.79 10.50 -12.94
N ARG A 106 7.16 10.45 -11.64
CA ARG A 106 8.52 10.79 -11.21
C ARG A 106 9.57 9.90 -11.87
N LEU A 107 9.28 8.60 -11.99
CA LEU A 107 10.18 7.67 -12.66
C LEU A 107 10.38 8.05 -14.14
N VAL A 108 9.31 8.30 -14.89
CA VAL A 108 9.40 8.73 -16.30
C VAL A 108 10.22 10.02 -16.42
N GLU A 109 9.96 11.00 -15.56
CA GLU A 109 10.68 12.28 -15.56
C GLU A 109 12.16 12.12 -15.21
N SER A 110 12.49 11.28 -14.23
CA SER A 110 13.87 10.96 -13.86
C SER A 110 14.63 10.26 -15.00
N LEU A 111 14.00 9.32 -15.69
CA LEU A 111 14.62 8.62 -16.83
C LEU A 111 14.85 9.55 -18.02
N ARG A 112 13.94 10.49 -18.26
CA ARG A 112 14.10 11.55 -19.26
C ARG A 112 15.31 12.44 -18.92
N LYS A 113 15.40 12.93 -17.67
CA LYS A 113 16.43 13.86 -17.21
C LYS A 113 17.83 13.27 -17.15
N THR A 114 17.94 12.03 -16.68
CA THR A 114 19.25 11.39 -16.47
C THR A 114 19.97 11.05 -17.78
N ARG A 115 19.30 11.18 -18.94
CA ARG A 115 19.81 10.79 -20.27
C ARG A 115 20.56 9.46 -20.20
N ALA A 116 20.11 8.54 -19.35
CA ALA A 116 20.77 7.26 -19.16
C ALA A 116 20.75 6.56 -20.53
N PRO A 117 21.92 6.24 -21.11
CA PRO A 117 22.03 5.75 -22.49
C PRO A 117 21.40 4.36 -22.70
N LEU A 118 20.72 3.83 -21.67
CA LEU A 118 20.23 2.46 -21.58
C LEU A 118 18.72 2.35 -21.81
N THR A 119 17.97 3.46 -21.98
CA THR A 119 16.52 3.40 -22.21
C THR A 119 16.07 4.35 -23.31
N SER A 120 15.12 3.91 -24.15
CA SER A 120 14.40 4.73 -25.13
C SER A 120 13.54 5.83 -24.48
N LEU A 121 13.38 5.77 -23.15
CA LEU A 121 12.71 6.80 -22.35
C LEU A 121 13.55 8.08 -22.20
N SER A 122 14.86 8.04 -22.45
CA SER A 122 15.67 9.25 -22.57
C SER A 122 15.26 10.12 -23.77
N LEU A 123 14.53 9.55 -24.73
CA LEU A 123 14.12 10.16 -26.00
C LEU A 123 12.61 10.44 -26.08
N LEU A 124 11.94 10.68 -24.94
CA LEU A 124 10.54 11.15 -24.97
C LEU A 124 10.43 12.46 -25.76
N THR A 125 9.46 12.52 -26.69
CA THR A 125 9.14 13.77 -27.38
C THR A 125 8.52 14.77 -26.40
N ASP A 126 8.58 16.07 -26.72
CA ASP A 126 7.97 17.10 -25.88
C ASP A 126 6.45 16.93 -25.76
N GLU A 127 5.80 16.44 -26.82
CA GLU A 127 4.37 16.11 -26.82
C GLU A 127 4.05 14.94 -25.88
N GLN A 128 4.84 13.86 -25.92
CA GLN A 128 4.69 12.73 -25.00
C GLN A 128 4.90 13.18 -23.55
N ALA A 129 5.93 13.96 -23.29
CA ALA A 129 6.22 14.43 -21.95
C ALA A 129 5.14 15.38 -21.40
N SER A 130 4.62 16.29 -22.23
CA SER A 130 3.49 17.15 -21.89
C SER A 130 2.24 16.32 -21.58
N SER A 131 1.95 15.31 -22.39
CA SER A 131 0.82 14.39 -22.19
C SER A 131 0.94 13.59 -20.89
N VAL A 132 2.14 13.07 -20.59
CA VAL A 132 2.44 12.38 -19.32
C VAL A 132 2.30 13.32 -18.13
N ALA A 133 2.77 14.56 -18.23
CA ALA A 133 2.63 15.55 -17.16
C ALA A 133 1.15 15.90 -16.89
N ALA A 134 0.36 16.12 -17.95
CA ALA A 134 -1.07 16.38 -17.84
C ALA A 134 -1.82 15.19 -17.22
N LEU A 135 -1.46 13.96 -17.59
CA LEU A 135 -1.98 12.74 -16.96
C LEU A 135 -1.60 12.68 -15.48
N GLY A 136 -0.35 12.99 -15.13
CA GLY A 136 0.12 13.01 -13.75
C GLY A 136 -0.67 13.97 -12.86
N THR A 137 -1.02 15.16 -13.37
CA THR A 137 -1.89 16.10 -12.68
C THR A 137 -3.27 15.50 -12.40
N ARG A 138 -3.90 14.84 -13.38
CA ARG A 138 -5.20 14.19 -13.18
C ARG A 138 -5.13 13.05 -12.16
N ILE A 139 -4.13 12.17 -12.28
CA ILE A 139 -3.93 11.07 -11.33
C ILE A 139 -3.72 11.58 -9.91
N LYS A 140 -3.00 12.69 -9.73
CA LYS A 140 -2.81 13.30 -8.40
C LYS A 140 -4.14 13.71 -7.75
N HIS A 141 -5.10 14.21 -8.51
CA HIS A 141 -6.43 14.52 -7.97
C HIS A 141 -7.19 13.26 -7.56
N GLU A 142 -7.04 12.17 -8.32
CA GLU A 142 -7.63 10.87 -7.95
C GLU A 142 -6.96 10.25 -6.72
N GLU A 143 -5.64 10.40 -6.56
CA GLU A 143 -4.95 10.04 -5.31
C GLU A 143 -5.53 10.78 -4.11
N GLN A 144 -5.71 12.10 -4.23
CA GLN A 144 -6.30 12.92 -3.16
C GLN A 144 -7.71 12.48 -2.78
N LYS A 145 -8.53 12.09 -3.77
CA LYS A 145 -9.87 11.54 -3.50
C LYS A 145 -9.80 10.25 -2.68
N VAL A 146 -8.86 9.35 -3.02
CA VAL A 146 -8.65 8.09 -2.27
C VAL A 146 -8.17 8.36 -0.84
N GLU A 147 -7.25 9.31 -0.68
CA GLU A 147 -6.74 9.72 0.65
C GLU A 147 -7.87 10.27 1.52
N MET A 148 -8.70 11.16 0.98
CA MET A 148 -9.87 11.72 1.68
C MET A 148 -10.87 10.63 2.11
N ASP A 149 -11.15 9.65 1.24
CA ASP A 149 -12.05 8.54 1.58
C ASP A 149 -11.47 7.66 2.70
N LEU A 150 -10.15 7.41 2.68
CA LEU A 150 -9.47 6.68 3.75
C LEU A 150 -9.50 7.43 5.08
N GLU A 151 -9.21 8.73 5.06
CA GLU A 151 -9.27 9.60 6.23
C GLU A 151 -10.68 9.59 6.85
N ARG A 152 -11.73 9.66 6.02
CA ARG A 152 -13.11 9.58 6.51
C ARG A 152 -13.40 8.27 7.24
N LEU A 153 -12.92 7.13 6.74
CA LEU A 153 -13.07 5.85 7.42
C LEU A 153 -12.31 5.82 8.74
N GLN A 154 -11.09 6.37 8.78
CA GLN A 154 -10.31 6.47 10.02
C GLN A 154 -11.02 7.32 11.07
N MET A 155 -11.66 8.43 10.67
CA MET A 155 -12.47 9.25 11.58
C MET A 155 -13.68 8.47 12.12
N ALA A 156 -14.38 7.72 11.26
CA ALA A 156 -15.51 6.89 11.69
C ALA A 156 -15.10 5.82 12.73
N ILE A 157 -13.89 5.26 12.64
CA ILE A 157 -13.34 4.35 13.66
C ILE A 157 -13.16 5.06 15.00
N CYS A 158 -12.59 6.27 14.97
CA CYS A 158 -12.36 7.06 16.17
C CYS A 158 -13.69 7.36 16.88
N ASP A 159 -14.70 7.77 16.12
CA ASP A 159 -16.04 8.04 16.64
C ASP A 159 -16.68 6.79 17.26
N LEU A 160 -16.57 5.64 16.60
CA LEU A 160 -17.09 4.37 17.12
C LEU A 160 -16.43 3.99 18.46
N LYS A 161 -15.10 4.15 18.56
CA LYS A 161 -14.36 3.89 19.80
C LYS A 161 -14.78 4.84 20.93
N MET A 162 -14.98 6.12 20.63
CA MET A 162 -15.45 7.10 21.63
C MET A 162 -16.85 6.76 22.16
N VAL A 163 -17.79 6.40 21.29
CA VAL A 163 -19.13 5.97 21.69
C VAL A 163 -19.09 4.72 22.56
N GLY A 164 -18.26 3.74 22.20
CA GLY A 164 -18.05 2.53 23.00
C GLY A 164 -17.53 2.84 24.41
N LEU A 165 -16.53 3.71 24.52
CA LEU A 165 -15.97 4.14 25.81
C LEU A 165 -17.00 4.89 26.68
N ALA A 166 -17.76 5.83 26.10
CA ALA A 166 -18.77 6.60 26.84
C ALA A 166 -19.89 5.71 27.44
N LYS A 167 -20.33 4.69 26.69
CA LYS A 167 -21.35 3.74 27.14
C LYS A 167 -20.82 2.75 28.17
N MET A 168 -19.56 2.32 28.07
CA MET A 168 -18.94 1.46 29.10
C MET A 168 -18.83 2.14 30.46
N SER A 169 -18.59 3.46 30.49
CA SER A 169 -18.57 4.25 31.72
C SER A 169 -19.94 4.46 32.37
N SER A 170 -21.05 4.18 31.65
CA SER A 170 -22.43 4.45 32.12
C SER A 170 -23.20 3.22 32.59
N ARG A 171 -22.59 2.01 32.59
CA ARG A 171 -23.34 0.76 32.77
C ARG A 171 -23.99 0.63 34.17
N LYS A 172 -25.33 0.58 34.20
CA LYS A 172 -26.14 -0.01 35.28
C LYS A 172 -26.94 -1.26 34.87
N ASP A 173 -27.16 -1.53 33.57
CA ASP A 173 -28.03 -2.63 33.12
C ASP A 173 -27.41 -3.57 32.06
N PHE A 174 -27.62 -4.88 32.24
CA PHE A 174 -27.06 -5.95 31.39
C PHE A 174 -27.70 -6.02 29.98
N ASN A 175 -28.98 -5.69 29.85
CA ASN A 175 -29.73 -5.76 28.57
C ASN A 175 -29.26 -4.71 27.54
N GLU A 176 -28.72 -3.59 28.01
CA GLU A 176 -28.16 -2.54 27.15
C GLU A 176 -26.80 -2.95 26.55
N SER A 177 -26.06 -3.85 27.22
CA SER A 177 -24.76 -4.33 26.76
C SER A 177 -24.86 -5.14 25.46
N SER A 178 -25.84 -6.03 25.33
CA SER A 178 -26.00 -6.88 24.13
C SER A 178 -26.39 -6.05 22.90
N ARG A 179 -27.31 -5.09 23.04
CA ARG A 179 -27.70 -4.19 21.95
C ARG A 179 -26.54 -3.32 21.45
N VAL A 180 -25.64 -2.93 22.36
CA VAL A 180 -24.43 -2.15 22.00
C VAL A 180 -23.44 -3.03 21.24
N GLU A 181 -23.26 -4.28 21.64
CA GLU A 181 -22.38 -5.22 20.97
C GLU A 181 -22.83 -5.50 19.52
N ASP A 182 -24.13 -5.72 19.29
CA ASP A 182 -24.69 -5.89 17.95
C ASP A 182 -24.50 -4.64 17.07
N MET A 183 -24.72 -3.46 17.63
CA MET A 183 -24.51 -2.18 16.91
C MET A 183 -23.05 -1.96 16.53
N VAL A 184 -22.11 -2.27 17.41
CA VAL A 184 -20.67 -2.18 17.15
C VAL A 184 -20.26 -3.19 16.07
N SER A 185 -20.82 -4.41 16.11
CA SER A 185 -20.57 -5.44 15.10
C SER A 185 -21.02 -5.00 13.70
N VAL A 186 -22.22 -4.43 13.57
CA VAL A 186 -22.73 -3.87 12.30
C VAL A 186 -21.87 -2.71 11.82
N ALA A 187 -21.48 -1.78 12.71
CA ALA A 187 -20.62 -0.66 12.35
C ALA A 187 -19.23 -1.12 11.90
N MET A 188 -18.65 -2.12 12.57
CA MET A 188 -17.38 -2.72 12.20
C MET A 188 -17.45 -3.38 10.82
N LYS A 189 -18.53 -4.09 10.51
CA LYS A 189 -18.74 -4.65 9.17
C LYS A 189 -18.76 -3.56 8.09
N GLY A 190 -19.56 -2.50 8.29
CA GLY A 190 -19.61 -1.38 7.33
C GLY A 190 -18.27 -0.67 7.14
N LEU A 191 -17.44 -0.63 8.18
CA LEU A 191 -16.08 -0.13 8.09
C LEU A 191 -15.17 -1.03 7.24
N MET A 192 -15.25 -2.36 7.41
CA MET A 192 -14.47 -3.30 6.59
C MET A 192 -14.87 -3.19 5.11
N ASP A 193 -16.17 -3.10 4.82
CA ASP A 193 -16.68 -2.87 3.46
C ASP A 193 -16.13 -1.54 2.88
N GLY A 194 -16.08 -0.50 3.72
CA GLY A 194 -15.47 0.79 3.37
C GLY A 194 -13.98 0.68 3.05
N MET A 195 -13.21 -0.04 3.87
CA MET A 195 -11.78 -0.27 3.63
C MET A 195 -11.55 -1.05 2.34
N GLU A 196 -12.39 -2.05 2.04
CA GLU A 196 -12.31 -2.80 0.79
C GLU A 196 -12.55 -1.88 -0.41
N LYS A 197 -13.53 -0.98 -0.31
CA LYS A 197 -13.79 0.04 -1.34
C LYS A 197 -12.59 0.95 -1.55
N VAL A 198 -11.98 1.48 -0.49
CA VAL A 198 -10.78 2.34 -0.59
C VAL A 198 -9.60 1.59 -1.21
N LEU A 199 -9.39 0.32 -0.83
CA LEU A 199 -8.36 -0.53 -1.41
C LEU A 199 -8.56 -0.65 -2.94
N LYS A 200 -9.78 -0.96 -3.38
CA LYS A 200 -10.12 -1.08 -4.81
C LYS A 200 -9.96 0.25 -5.55
N MET A 201 -10.37 1.36 -4.95
CA MET A 201 -10.19 2.70 -5.52
C MET A 201 -8.70 3.02 -5.69
N ALA A 202 -7.86 2.72 -4.70
CA ALA A 202 -6.41 2.91 -4.80
C ALA A 202 -5.80 2.06 -5.92
N ASP A 203 -6.18 0.78 -6.02
CA ASP A 203 -5.73 -0.13 -7.07
C ASP A 203 -6.22 0.28 -8.46
N TYR A 204 -7.44 0.83 -8.56
CA TYR A 204 -7.96 1.41 -9.79
C TYR A 204 -7.08 2.57 -10.28
N VAL A 205 -6.71 3.50 -9.40
CA VAL A 205 -5.83 4.63 -9.78
C VAL A 205 -4.45 4.12 -10.23
N ARG A 206 -3.91 3.07 -9.62
CA ARG A 206 -2.68 2.40 -10.07
C ARG A 206 -2.79 1.83 -11.48
N LEU A 207 -3.86 1.08 -11.75
CA LEU A 207 -4.12 0.48 -13.07
C LEU A 207 -4.32 1.57 -14.13
N LYS A 208 -5.12 2.60 -13.82
CA LYS A 208 -5.35 3.76 -14.68
C LYS A 208 -4.05 4.50 -15.01
N THR A 209 -3.14 4.59 -14.04
CA THR A 209 -1.82 5.20 -14.21
C THR A 209 -0.95 4.41 -15.16
N LEU A 210 -0.84 3.09 -14.95
CA LEU A 210 -0.09 2.22 -15.86
C LEU A 210 -0.65 2.31 -17.28
N LYS A 211 -1.98 2.14 -17.44
CA LYS A 211 -2.63 2.24 -18.74
C LYS A 211 -2.38 3.58 -19.42
N GLY A 212 -2.62 4.69 -18.71
CA GLY A 212 -2.48 6.03 -19.27
C GLY A 212 -1.04 6.38 -19.68
N ILE A 213 -0.03 5.89 -18.94
CA ILE A 213 1.37 6.04 -19.35
C ILE A 213 1.63 5.21 -20.62
N LEU A 214 1.21 3.95 -20.64
CA LEU A 214 1.44 3.06 -21.78
C LEU A 214 0.75 3.55 -23.07
N ASP A 215 -0.43 4.14 -22.95
CA ASP A 215 -1.18 4.70 -24.10
C ASP A 215 -0.40 5.84 -24.79
N VAL A 216 0.41 6.61 -24.06
CA VAL A 216 1.23 7.72 -24.60
C VAL A 216 2.55 7.23 -25.20
N LEU A 217 3.10 6.13 -24.67
CA LEU A 217 4.41 5.62 -25.04
C LEU A 217 4.36 4.76 -26.32
N THR A 218 5.45 4.78 -27.08
CA THR A 218 5.67 3.84 -28.20
C THR A 218 5.95 2.43 -27.68
N PRO A 219 5.77 1.35 -28.49
CA PRO A 219 5.98 -0.02 -28.02
C PRO A 219 7.33 -0.28 -27.34
N ARG A 220 8.43 0.27 -27.88
CA ARG A 220 9.76 0.15 -27.27
C ARG A 220 9.85 0.88 -25.93
N GLN A 221 9.31 2.10 -25.84
CA GLN A 221 9.27 2.87 -24.59
C GLN A 221 8.41 2.18 -23.52
N ARG A 222 7.30 1.53 -23.91
CA ARG A 222 6.46 0.75 -22.99
C ARG A 222 7.25 -0.38 -22.33
N VAL A 223 8.02 -1.13 -23.12
CA VAL A 223 8.87 -2.20 -22.61
C VAL A 223 9.90 -1.67 -21.63
N ASP A 224 10.61 -0.60 -22.00
CA ASP A 224 11.61 0.02 -21.11
C ASP A 224 10.98 0.55 -19.81
N PHE A 225 9.81 1.17 -19.90
CA PHE A 225 9.09 1.68 -18.74
C PHE A 225 8.70 0.55 -17.79
N LEU A 226 8.08 -0.52 -18.31
CA LEU A 226 7.67 -1.67 -17.51
C LEU A 226 8.88 -2.40 -16.91
N ALA A 227 9.99 -2.50 -17.65
CA ALA A 227 11.23 -3.10 -17.16
C ALA A 227 11.81 -2.30 -15.99
N VAL A 228 11.94 -0.99 -16.12
CA VAL A 228 12.47 -0.14 -15.03
C VAL A 228 11.51 -0.11 -13.84
N PHE A 229 10.21 -0.07 -14.09
CA PHE A 229 9.19 -0.12 -13.04
C PHE A 229 9.25 -1.43 -12.24
N ALA A 230 9.33 -2.58 -12.93
CA ALA A 230 9.51 -3.89 -12.32
C ALA A 230 10.83 -3.97 -11.54
N MET A 231 11.92 -3.47 -12.13
CA MET A 231 13.22 -3.40 -11.47
C MET A 231 13.15 -2.62 -10.16
N LEU A 232 12.49 -1.46 -10.14
CA LEU A 232 12.31 -0.66 -8.94
C LEU A 232 11.59 -1.44 -7.83
N GLN A 233 10.48 -2.12 -8.17
CA GLN A 233 9.73 -2.94 -7.21
C GLN A 233 10.59 -4.07 -6.62
N ILE A 234 11.34 -4.78 -7.48
CA ILE A 234 12.24 -5.87 -7.06
C ILE A 234 13.36 -5.34 -6.16
N GLN A 235 13.98 -4.21 -6.51
CA GLN A 235 15.10 -3.64 -5.75
C GLN A 235 14.66 -3.15 -4.37
N ILE A 236 13.50 -2.49 -4.25
CA ILE A 236 12.96 -2.07 -2.94
C ILE A 236 12.83 -3.28 -2.00
N ARG A 237 12.30 -4.41 -2.49
CA ARG A 237 12.20 -5.64 -1.68
C ARG A 237 13.56 -6.22 -1.33
N LYS A 238 14.50 -6.29 -2.29
CA LYS A 238 15.85 -6.81 -2.05
C LYS A 238 16.59 -5.99 -0.99
N TRP A 239 16.54 -4.66 -1.08
CA TRP A 239 17.11 -3.77 -0.06
C TRP A 239 16.44 -3.93 1.30
N GLY A 240 15.11 -4.08 1.33
CA GLY A 240 14.36 -4.32 2.56
C GLY A 240 14.78 -5.62 3.26
N LYS A 241 14.89 -6.72 2.51
CA LYS A 241 15.36 -8.02 3.02
C LYS A 241 16.83 -7.96 3.48
N GLN A 242 17.70 -7.28 2.72
CA GLN A 242 19.11 -7.12 3.08
C GLN A 242 19.28 -6.34 4.38
N LYS A 243 18.52 -5.25 4.57
CA LYS A 243 18.54 -4.46 5.81
C LYS A 243 18.13 -5.33 7.01
N ALA A 244 17.03 -6.07 6.91
CA ALA A 244 16.57 -6.95 7.99
C ALA A 244 17.59 -8.04 8.36
N ALA A 245 18.28 -8.60 7.36
CA ALA A 245 19.35 -9.57 7.59
C ALA A 245 20.55 -8.94 8.33
N ASN A 246 20.95 -7.73 7.94
CA ASN A 246 22.04 -7.00 8.58
C ASN A 246 21.69 -6.63 10.04
N ASP A 247 20.47 -6.19 10.31
CA ASP A 247 20.00 -5.85 11.66
C ASP A 247 20.00 -7.09 12.57
N THR A 248 19.63 -8.25 12.04
CA THR A 248 19.66 -9.54 12.76
C THR A 248 21.10 -9.98 13.07
N ALA A 249 22.03 -9.81 12.12
CA ALA A 249 23.44 -10.14 12.30
C ALA A 249 24.11 -9.23 13.35
N ASN A 250 23.80 -7.93 13.32
CA ASN A 250 24.30 -6.97 14.30
C ASN A 250 23.77 -7.28 15.71
N ASN A 251 22.48 -7.58 15.86
CA ASN A 251 21.88 -7.94 17.16
C ASN A 251 22.46 -9.23 17.74
N LYS A 252 22.84 -10.20 16.89
CA LYS A 252 23.54 -11.41 17.34
C LYS A 252 24.95 -11.11 17.86
N THR A 253 25.60 -10.08 17.33
CA THR A 253 26.97 -9.70 17.71
C THR A 253 26.99 -8.81 18.96
N THR A 254 25.97 -7.97 19.18
CA THR A 254 25.82 -7.16 20.40
C THR A 254 25.35 -7.94 21.62
N ASN A 255 24.57 -9.02 21.43
CA ASN A 255 24.15 -9.89 22.54
C ASN A 255 25.31 -10.69 23.17
N ASP A 256 26.45 -10.80 22.50
CA ASP A 256 27.68 -11.38 23.07
C ASP A 256 28.55 -10.35 23.82
N THR A 257 28.22 -9.04 23.80
CA THR A 257 29.15 -8.00 24.31
C THR A 257 28.62 -7.05 25.39
N THR A 258 27.33 -6.94 25.69
CA THR A 258 26.89 -5.90 26.66
C THR A 258 25.77 -6.32 27.61
N SER A 259 26.18 -6.86 28.77
CA SER A 259 25.56 -6.55 30.06
C SER A 259 26.25 -5.32 30.62
N ASN A 260 25.55 -4.19 30.69
CA ASN A 260 25.52 -3.23 31.80
C ASN A 260 24.95 -1.87 31.36
N ASP A 261 23.78 -1.59 31.92
CA ASP A 261 23.27 -0.34 32.46
C ASP A 261 23.03 0.92 31.58
N THR A 262 21.74 1.30 31.61
CA THR A 262 21.02 2.53 31.21
C THR A 262 21.28 3.72 32.19
N PRO A 263 20.55 4.86 32.14
CA PRO A 263 20.17 5.80 31.04
C PRO A 263 20.29 7.30 31.45
N THR A 264 20.19 8.27 30.51
CA THR A 264 19.74 9.65 30.85
C THR A 264 18.93 10.33 29.73
N ALA A 265 17.83 10.99 30.14
CA ALA A 265 16.77 11.70 29.39
C ALA A 265 17.23 13.06 28.77
N THR A 266 16.50 13.86 27.96
CA THR A 266 15.11 14.42 28.03
C THR A 266 14.81 15.30 26.76
N PRO A 267 13.62 15.93 26.56
CA PRO A 267 12.94 16.19 25.26
C PRO A 267 12.65 17.68 24.90
N THR A 268 11.93 17.97 23.79
CA THR A 268 11.20 19.25 23.47
C THR A 268 10.18 19.03 22.30
N THR A 269 8.83 19.08 22.50
CA THR A 269 7.79 20.14 22.17
C THR A 269 7.61 20.50 20.66
N ALA A 270 6.47 20.82 20.02
CA ALA A 270 5.07 21.19 20.37
C ALA A 270 4.13 21.17 19.12
N ASN A 271 2.79 21.06 19.32
CA ASN A 271 1.61 21.74 18.66
C ASN A 271 1.44 21.79 17.11
N ASN A 272 0.25 21.92 16.48
CA ASN A 272 -1.19 21.97 16.84
C ASN A 272 -2.06 21.87 15.55
N ASN A 273 -3.26 21.26 15.69
CA ASN A 273 -4.60 21.54 15.13
C ASN A 273 -4.87 22.02 13.68
N GLY A 274 -5.95 21.49 13.09
CA GLY A 274 -6.77 22.19 12.09
C GLY A 274 -7.76 21.32 11.30
N ASP A 275 -9.03 21.39 11.68
CA ASP A 275 -10.23 20.68 11.19
C ASP A 275 -10.78 21.26 9.86
N THR A 276 -11.51 20.45 9.04
CA THR A 276 -12.80 20.79 8.38
C THR A 276 -13.22 19.83 7.23
N THR A 277 -14.26 19.03 7.51
CA THR A 277 -15.50 18.77 6.71
C THR A 277 -15.51 18.54 5.18
N ASN A 278 -15.57 17.25 4.83
CA ASN A 278 -16.46 16.51 3.89
C ASN A 278 -17.46 17.22 2.95
N THR A 279 -17.54 16.74 1.70
CA THR A 279 -18.76 16.19 1.06
C THR A 279 -18.39 15.21 -0.08
N ILE A 280 -19.11 14.08 -0.13
CA ILE A 280 -18.92 12.88 -0.97
C ILE A 280 -19.70 12.99 -2.28
N ASP A 281 -19.18 12.38 -3.36
CA ASP A 281 -20.06 11.81 -4.40
C ASP A 281 -19.59 10.47 -5.00
N ASN A 282 -20.62 9.64 -5.19
CA ASN A 282 -20.75 8.23 -5.56
C ASN A 282 -19.91 7.73 -6.74
N ILE A 283 -19.27 6.57 -6.58
CA ILE A 283 -18.78 5.72 -7.69
C ILE A 283 -19.03 4.26 -7.30
N GLU A 284 -20.19 3.74 -7.67
CA GLU A 284 -20.41 2.31 -7.88
C GLU A 284 -20.50 2.12 -9.40
N ASN A 285 -19.84 1.07 -9.92
CA ASN A 285 -19.75 0.68 -11.32
C ASN A 285 -18.53 1.20 -12.10
N VAL A 286 -17.34 0.74 -11.72
CA VAL A 286 -16.20 0.68 -12.65
C VAL A 286 -16.16 -0.70 -13.29
N ASN A 287 -16.49 -0.77 -14.58
CA ASN A 287 -16.35 -1.96 -15.41
C ASN A 287 -14.87 -2.16 -15.78
N LEU A 288 -14.25 -3.18 -15.18
CA LEU A 288 -12.83 -3.47 -15.25
C LEU A 288 -12.30 -3.92 -16.60
N ILE A 289 -13.16 -4.40 -17.48
CA ILE A 289 -12.75 -4.89 -18.80
C ILE A 289 -12.43 -3.71 -19.74
N ALA A 290 -12.93 -2.52 -19.45
CA ALA A 290 -12.72 -1.32 -20.26
C ALA A 290 -11.43 -0.55 -19.93
N LEU A 291 -10.73 -0.88 -18.84
CA LEU A 291 -9.61 -0.07 -18.36
C LEU A 291 -8.22 -0.50 -18.83
N VAL A 292 -8.11 -1.57 -19.62
CA VAL A 292 -6.83 -2.00 -20.22
C VAL A 292 -7.05 -2.78 -21.49
#